data_AF-A0ABD1FEL7-F1
#
_entry.id   AF-A0ABD1FEL7-F1
#
_cell.length_a   1.000
_cell.length_b   1.000
_cell.length_c   1.000
_cell.angle_alpha   90.00
_cell.angle_beta   90.00
_cell.angle_gamma   90.00
#
_symmetry.space_group_name_H-M   'P 1'
#
loop_
_entity.id
_entity.type
_entity.pdbx_description
1 polymer ?
#
loop_
_entity_poly.entity_id
_entity_poly.type
_entity_poly.pdbx_seq_one_letter_code
_entity_poly.pdbx_strand_id
1 'polypeptide(L)'
;MTTNDRDIRFKYEILKELTLVEGAARREWPGKWGFLLTFNEILLEEASKRGISKQEYLHRSQFRKPKGFSEPPIWPARVQRPFPETTTGMIGWRSCADCLLEKFGPLYRSPKYTLPFEQGYSKIFLG
;
A
#
# COMPACT_ATOMS: atom_id res chain seq x y z
N MET A 1 -6.51 31.79 8.16
CA MET A 1 -6.77 30.33 8.17
C MET A 1 -5.65 29.67 7.37
N THR A 2 -4.77 28.95 8.05
CA THR A 2 -3.62 28.26 7.42
C THR A 2 -4.11 27.06 6.61
N THR A 3 -3.35 26.67 5.60
CA THR A 3 -3.66 25.50 4.74
C THR A 3 -3.84 24.22 5.55
N ASN A 4 -3.06 24.05 6.62
CA ASN A 4 -3.16 22.94 7.57
C ASN A 4 -4.55 22.80 8.22
N ASP A 5 -5.20 23.90 8.60
CA ASP A 5 -6.52 23.84 9.25
C ASP A 5 -7.63 23.36 8.30
N ARG A 6 -7.48 23.64 7.00
CA ARG A 6 -8.44 23.16 5.98
C ARG A 6 -8.26 21.67 5.72
N ASP A 7 -7.02 21.20 5.60
CA ASP A 7 -6.72 19.79 5.37
C ASP A 7 -7.16 18.92 6.56
N ILE A 8 -6.99 19.40 7.78
CA ILE A 8 -7.45 18.73 9.00
C ILE A 8 -8.99 18.62 9.02
N ARG A 9 -9.71 19.70 8.71
CA ARG A 9 -11.19 19.69 8.65
C ARG A 9 -11.72 18.73 7.58
N PHE A 10 -11.13 18.78 6.38
CA PHE A 10 -11.50 17.90 5.27
C PHE A 10 -11.28 16.42 5.64
N LYS A 11 -10.16 16.10 6.28
CA LYS A 11 -9.90 14.75 6.78
C LYS A 11 -10.94 14.30 7.82
N TYR A 12 -11.35 15.18 8.74
CA TYR A 12 -12.38 14.86 9.72
C TYR A 12 -13.77 14.65 9.08
N GLU A 13 -14.10 15.41 8.03
CA GLU A 13 -15.33 15.22 7.27
C GLU A 13 -15.35 13.86 6.56
N ILE A 14 -14.26 13.48 5.89
CA ILE A 14 -14.12 12.14 5.27
C ILE A 14 -14.31 11.03 6.31
N LEU A 15 -13.69 11.16 7.49
CA LEU A 15 -13.81 10.14 8.53
C LEU A 15 -15.24 10.03 9.07
N LYS A 16 -15.97 11.15 9.18
CA LYS A 16 -17.38 11.14 9.58
C LYS A 16 -18.25 10.43 8.54
N GLU A 17 -18.07 10.74 7.26
CA GLU A 17 -18.81 10.08 6.17
C GLU A 17 -18.54 8.58 6.13
N LEU A 18 -17.28 8.17 6.28
CA LEU A 18 -16.89 6.76 6.34
C LEU A 18 -17.58 6.05 7.51
N THR A 19 -17.61 6.67 8.69
CA THR A 19 -18.27 6.10 9.88
C THR A 19 -19.78 5.91 9.65
N LEU A 20 -20.43 6.85 8.94
CA LEU A 20 -21.85 6.74 8.58
C LEU A 20 -22.11 5.60 7.59
N VAL A 21 -21.27 5.49 6.55
CA VAL A 21 -21.36 4.41 5.55
C VAL A 21 -21.12 3.05 6.18
N GLU A 22 -20.10 2.91 7.03
CA GLU A 22 -19.85 1.69 7.78
C GLU A 22 -21.00 1.32 8.72
N GLY A 23 -21.58 2.32 9.39
CA GLY A 23 -22.74 2.14 10.27
C GLY A 23 -24.00 1.70 9.51
N ALA A 24 -24.21 2.19 8.29
CA ALA A 24 -25.29 1.75 7.41
C ALA A 24 -25.02 0.34 6.88
N ALA A 25 -23.81 0.08 6.37
CA ALA A 25 -23.39 -1.23 5.89
C ALA A 25 -23.54 -2.29 6.99
N ARG A 26 -23.14 -2.01 8.23
CA ARG A 26 -23.29 -2.94 9.36
C ARG A 26 -24.75 -3.28 9.67
N ARG A 27 -25.67 -2.32 9.50
CA ARG A 27 -27.11 -2.54 9.70
C ARG A 27 -27.72 -3.38 8.58
N GLU A 28 -27.32 -3.13 7.33
CA GLU A 28 -27.83 -3.85 6.17
C GLU A 28 -27.17 -5.22 5.97
N TRP A 29 -25.96 -5.41 6.49
CA TRP A 29 -25.15 -6.60 6.28
C TRP A 29 -25.87 -7.90 6.65
N PRO A 30 -26.50 -8.04 7.84
CA PRO A 30 -27.19 -9.27 8.20
C PRO A 30 -28.38 -9.58 7.28
N GLY A 31 -29.10 -8.55 6.80
CA GLY A 31 -30.23 -8.74 5.89
C GLY A 31 -29.82 -9.17 4.49
N LYS A 32 -28.74 -8.58 3.96
CA LYS A 32 -28.24 -8.89 2.60
C LYS A 32 -27.36 -10.13 2.55
N TRP A 33 -26.53 -10.34 3.58
CA TRP A 33 -25.44 -11.32 3.58
C TRP A 33 -25.48 -12.28 4.77
N GLY A 34 -26.47 -12.19 5.67
CA GLY A 34 -26.59 -13.09 6.83
C GLY A 34 -26.73 -14.56 6.44
N PHE A 35 -27.28 -14.84 5.25
CA PHE A 35 -27.35 -16.21 4.71
C PHE A 35 -25.97 -16.85 4.50
N LEU A 36 -24.88 -16.06 4.43
CA LEU A 36 -23.52 -16.62 4.34
C LEU A 36 -23.13 -17.43 5.58
N LEU A 37 -23.69 -17.10 6.75
CA LEU A 37 -23.45 -17.83 7.98
C LEU A 37 -24.07 -19.24 7.93
N THR A 38 -25.23 -19.37 7.27
CA THR A 38 -25.96 -20.63 7.11
C THR A 38 -25.81 -21.23 5.71
N PHE A 39 -24.90 -20.70 4.88
CA PHE A 39 -24.79 -21.05 3.47
C PHE A 39 -24.52 -22.54 3.25
N ASN A 40 -23.69 -23.15 4.10
CA ASN A 40 -23.42 -24.58 4.05
C ASN A 40 -24.68 -25.43 4.30
N GLU A 41 -25.57 -24.97 5.17
CA GLU A 41 -26.83 -25.67 5.46
C GLU A 41 -27.78 -25.56 4.27
N ILE A 42 -27.88 -24.38 3.66
CA ILE A 42 -28.66 -24.14 2.43
C ILE A 42 -28.17 -25.05 1.30
N LEU A 43 -26.85 -25.15 1.12
CA LEU A 43 -26.26 -26.02 0.11
C LEU A 43 -26.55 -27.51 0.35
N LEU A 44 -26.53 -27.95 1.61
CA LEU A 44 -26.88 -29.33 1.97
C LEU A 44 -28.37 -29.61 1.77
N GLU A 45 -29.24 -28.65 2.06
CA GLU A 45 -30.68 -28.76 1.82
C GLU A 45 -30.98 -28.87 0.32
N GLU A 46 -30.34 -28.03 -0.52
CA GLU A 46 -30.46 -28.12 -1.97
C GLU A 46 -29.92 -29.45 -2.52
N ALA A 47 -28.78 -29.92 -2.00
CA ALA A 47 -28.22 -31.22 -2.39
C ALA A 47 -29.18 -32.36 -2.04
N SER A 48 -29.80 -32.31 -0.85
CA SER A 48 -30.79 -33.29 -0.41
C SER A 48 -32.04 -33.28 -1.31
N LYS A 49 -32.54 -32.11 -1.73
CA LYS A 49 -33.64 -31.99 -2.70
C LYS A 49 -33.32 -32.64 -4.05
N ARG A 50 -32.04 -32.70 -4.42
CA ARG A 50 -31.54 -33.36 -5.64
C ARG A 50 -31.24 -34.85 -5.45
N GLY A 51 -31.52 -35.41 -4.27
CA GLY A 51 -31.27 -36.81 -3.94
C GLY A 51 -29.80 -37.13 -3.61
N ILE A 52 -28.95 -36.12 -3.41
CA ILE A 52 -27.53 -36.31 -3.08
C ILE A 52 -27.39 -36.42 -1.56
N SER A 53 -26.69 -37.46 -1.09
CA SER A 53 -26.43 -37.61 0.34
C SER A 53 -25.43 -36.56 0.85
N LYS A 54 -25.52 -36.19 2.13
CA LYS A 54 -24.57 -35.24 2.76
C LYS A 54 -23.11 -35.66 2.58
N GLN A 55 -22.82 -36.96 2.73
CA GLN A 55 -21.47 -37.49 2.59
C GLN A 55 -20.95 -37.38 1.15
N GLU A 56 -21.80 -37.70 0.17
CA GLU A 56 -21.48 -37.60 -1.25
C GLU A 56 -21.26 -36.14 -1.69
N TYR A 57 -22.09 -35.22 -1.20
CA TYR A 57 -21.92 -33.80 -1.46
C TYR A 57 -20.57 -33.28 -0.95
N LEU A 58 -20.22 -33.62 0.30
CA LEU A 58 -18.93 -33.24 0.89
C LEU A 58 -17.74 -33.84 0.14
N HIS A 59 -17.86 -35.08 -0.33
CA HIS A 59 -16.81 -35.71 -1.12
C HIS A 59 -16.62 -35.00 -2.47
N ARG A 60 -17.71 -34.59 -3.12
CA ARG A 60 -17.68 -33.90 -4.42
C ARG A 60 -17.23 -32.45 -4.33
N SER A 61 -17.55 -31.76 -3.24
CA SER A 61 -17.21 -30.35 -3.03
C SER A 61 -15.77 -30.12 -2.56
N GLN A 62 -15.07 -31.17 -2.15
CA GLN A 62 -13.62 -31.10 -1.92
C GLN A 62 -12.90 -30.86 -3.24
N PHE A 63 -12.65 -29.59 -3.55
CA PHE A 63 -11.80 -29.20 -4.67
C PHE A 63 -10.36 -29.63 -4.38
N ARG A 64 -10.00 -30.84 -4.82
CA ARG A 64 -8.62 -31.31 -4.74
C ARG A 64 -7.88 -30.71 -5.91
N LYS A 65 -6.98 -29.75 -5.63
CA LYS A 65 -6.00 -29.33 -6.62
C LYS A 65 -5.27 -30.59 -7.11
N PRO A 66 -5.15 -30.81 -8.42
CA PRO A 66 -4.42 -31.97 -8.92
C PRO A 66 -3.00 -31.94 -8.36
N LYS A 67 -2.48 -33.11 -7.99
CA LYS A 67 -1.14 -33.23 -7.43
C LYS A 67 -0.13 -32.72 -8.48
N GLY A 68 0.60 -31.65 -8.16
CA GLY A 68 1.50 -30.95 -9.10
C GLY A 68 0.94 -29.67 -9.71
N PHE A 69 -0.29 -29.24 -9.37
CA PHE A 69 -0.80 -27.93 -9.76
C PHE A 69 -0.13 -26.83 -8.92
N SER A 70 0.89 -26.19 -9.49
CA SER A 70 1.36 -24.88 -9.06
C SER A 70 0.57 -23.83 -9.83
N GLU A 71 -0.10 -22.92 -9.10
CA GLU A 71 -0.70 -21.75 -9.75
C GLU A 71 0.41 -20.97 -10.47
N PRO A 72 0.24 -20.63 -11.75
CA PRO A 72 1.21 -19.78 -12.42
C PRO A 72 1.30 -18.46 -11.63
N PRO A 73 2.51 -17.92 -11.39
CA PRO A 73 2.63 -16.68 -10.68
C PRO A 73 1.87 -15.59 -11.45
N ILE A 74 1.08 -14.79 -10.72
CA ILE A 74 0.26 -13.68 -11.26
C ILE A 74 1.11 -12.76 -12.16
N TRP A 75 2.38 -12.62 -11.80
CA TRP A 75 3.38 -11.96 -12.59
C TRP A 75 4.38 -12.99 -13.11
N PRO A 76 4.56 -13.12 -14.44
CA PRO A 76 5.66 -13.93 -14.94
C PRO A 76 6.95 -13.36 -14.35
N ALA A 77 7.78 -14.23 -13.75
CA ALA A 77 9.11 -13.89 -13.23
C ALA A 77 10.11 -13.56 -14.35
N ARG A 78 9.63 -12.92 -15.42
CA ARG A 78 10.47 -12.42 -16.50
C ARG A 78 11.11 -11.15 -15.96
N VAL A 79 12.36 -11.29 -15.55
CA VAL A 79 13.24 -10.16 -15.22
C VAL A 79 13.38 -9.33 -16.51
N GLN A 80 12.54 -8.30 -16.67
CA GLN A 80 12.42 -7.60 -17.95
C GLN A 80 13.67 -6.79 -18.31
N ARG A 81 14.60 -6.58 -17.38
CA ARG A 81 15.88 -5.88 -17.58
C ARG A 81 16.92 -6.40 -16.58
N PRO A 82 18.22 -6.47 -16.91
CA PRO A 82 19.24 -6.66 -15.88
C PRO A 82 19.03 -5.60 -14.80
N PHE A 83 18.93 -6.03 -13.54
CA PHE A 83 18.98 -5.08 -12.44
C PHE A 83 20.28 -4.29 -12.57
N PRO A 84 20.28 -2.96 -12.33
CA PRO A 84 21.54 -2.24 -12.24
C PRO A 84 22.39 -2.93 -11.16
N GLU A 85 23.58 -3.37 -11.52
CA GLU A 85 24.52 -3.98 -10.59
C GLU A 85 24.95 -2.93 -9.57
N THR A 86 24.20 -2.81 -8.49
CA THR A 86 24.59 -1.96 -7.37
C THR A 86 25.66 -2.70 -6.61
N THR A 87 26.92 -2.36 -6.87
CA THR A 87 28.02 -2.78 -6.01
C THR A 87 27.84 -2.15 -4.64
N THR A 88 28.28 -2.82 -3.57
CA THR A 88 28.25 -2.29 -2.20
C THR A 88 28.97 -0.94 -2.08
N GLY A 89 29.89 -0.62 -3.00
CA GLY A 89 30.51 0.69 -3.14
C GLY A 89 29.53 1.82 -3.54
N MET A 90 28.50 1.55 -4.35
CA MET A 90 27.49 2.56 -4.74
C MET A 90 26.52 2.92 -3.62
N ILE A 91 26.28 2.00 -2.68
CA ILE A 91 25.35 2.21 -1.56
C ILE A 91 25.91 3.23 -0.55
N GLY A 92 27.23 3.49 -0.55
CA GLY A 92 27.90 4.52 0.26
C GLY A 92 28.19 5.84 -0.45
N TRP A 93 27.95 5.97 -1.76
CA TRP A 93 28.38 7.15 -2.55
C TRP A 93 27.38 8.32 -2.57
N ARG A 94 26.23 8.17 -1.92
CA ARG A 94 25.27 9.28 -1.72
C ARG A 94 25.75 10.35 -0.72
N SER A 95 26.93 10.18 -0.14
CA SER A 95 27.62 11.17 0.68
C SER A 95 28.90 11.73 0.03
N CYS A 96 29.10 11.55 -1.29
CA CYS A 96 30.15 12.26 -2.01
C CYS A 96 29.85 13.77 -2.04
N ALA A 97 30.88 14.63 -1.98
CA ALA A 97 30.75 16.08 -2.02
C ALA A 97 29.96 16.60 -3.24
N ASP A 98 29.97 15.84 -4.34
CA ASP A 98 29.27 16.16 -5.58
C ASP A 98 27.81 15.68 -5.60
N CYS A 99 27.41 14.79 -4.67
CA CYS A 99 26.10 14.12 -4.63
C CYS A 99 25.31 14.40 -3.33
N LEU A 100 25.56 15.54 -2.67
CA LEU A 100 24.86 15.93 -1.44
C LEU A 100 23.39 16.28 -1.72
N LEU A 101 22.46 15.51 -1.14
CA LEU A 101 21.02 15.83 -1.11
C LEU A 101 20.73 17.18 -0.44
N GLU A 102 21.66 17.65 0.40
CA GLU A 102 21.63 18.99 1.02
C GLU A 102 21.90 20.13 0.04
N LYS A 103 22.22 19.86 -1.23
CA LYS A 103 22.35 20.88 -2.28
C LYS A 103 21.11 21.02 -3.15
N PHE A 104 20.32 19.95 -3.29
CA PHE A 104 19.13 19.95 -4.15
C PHE A 104 18.05 19.01 -3.59
N GLY A 105 16.85 19.56 -3.34
CA GLY A 105 15.67 18.81 -2.91
C GLY A 105 14.78 19.59 -1.93
N PRO A 106 13.61 19.05 -1.54
CA PRO A 106 12.67 19.71 -0.62
C PRO A 106 13.24 19.95 0.79
N LEU A 107 14.31 19.23 1.15
CA LEU A 107 15.02 19.35 2.43
C LEU A 107 16.26 20.27 2.33
N TYR A 108 16.49 20.91 1.18
CA TYR A 108 17.56 21.89 0.98
C TYR A 108 17.42 23.08 1.96
N ARG A 109 18.43 23.32 2.79
CA ARG A 109 18.57 24.56 3.57
C ARG A 109 19.73 25.38 3.04
N SER A 110 19.43 26.51 2.39
CA SER A 110 20.48 27.35 1.83
C SER A 110 21.40 27.92 2.93
N PRO A 111 22.73 27.89 2.76
CA PRO A 111 23.67 28.45 3.73
C PRO A 111 23.42 29.92 4.07
N LYS A 112 22.76 30.69 3.19
CA LYS A 112 22.36 32.09 3.43
C LYS A 112 21.43 32.27 4.64
N TYR A 113 20.73 31.22 5.05
CA TYR A 113 19.71 31.28 6.11
C TYR A 113 20.08 30.47 7.36
N THR A 114 21.16 29.68 7.32
CA THR A 114 21.51 28.73 8.39
C THR A 114 22.79 29.08 9.14
N LEU A 115 23.68 29.88 8.55
CA LEU A 115 24.91 30.33 9.20
C LEU A 115 24.85 31.84 9.46
N PRO A 116 25.45 32.35 10.56
CA PRO A 116 25.58 33.78 10.76
C PRO A 116 26.33 34.40 9.57
N PHE A 117 25.86 35.57 9.12
CA PHE A 117 26.44 36.28 7.99
C PHE A 117 27.88 36.71 8.32
N GLU A 118 28.86 36.06 7.69
CA GLU A 118 30.24 36.54 7.67
C GLU A 118 30.41 37.51 6.49
N GLN A 119 30.79 38.75 6.78
CA GLN A 119 31.16 39.71 5.72
C GLN A 119 32.39 39.16 5.00
N GLY A 120 32.23 38.82 3.71
CA GLY A 120 33.34 38.42 2.87
C GLY A 120 34.32 39.59 2.75
N TYR A 121 35.53 39.42 3.29
CA TYR A 121 36.62 40.38 3.09
C TYR A 121 36.97 40.44 1.60
N SER A 122 36.58 41.52 0.93
CA SER A 122 37.10 41.82 -0.40
C SER A 122 38.56 42.25 -0.26
N LYS A 123 39.49 41.31 -0.48
CA LYS A 123 40.90 41.68 -0.68
C LYS A 123 41.00 42.39 -2.02
N ILE A 124 41.17 43.70 -1.99
CA ILE A 124 41.60 44.46 -3.16
C ILE A 124 43.11 44.24 -3.27
N PHE A 125 43.55 43.56 -4.33
CA PHE A 125 44.96 43.53 -4.67
C PHE A 125 45.32 44.87 -5.32
N LEU A 126 46.08 45.70 -4.60
CA LEU A 126 46.77 46.84 -5.18
C LEU A 126 48.08 46.31 -5.75
N GLY A 127 48.14 46.23 -7.08
CA GLY A 127 49.39 46.11 -7.83
C GLY A 127 50.09 47.46 -7.92
#